data_AF-A0A7X6Z8U4-F1
#
_entry.id   AF-A0A7X6Z8U4-F1
#
_cell.length_a   1.000
_cell.length_b   1.000
_cell.length_c   1.000
_cell.angle_alpha   90.00
_cell.angle_beta   90.00
_cell.angle_gamma   90.00
#
_symmetry.space_group_name_H-M   'P 1'
#
loop_
_entity.id
_entity.type
_entity.pdbx_description
1 polymer ?
#
loop_
_entity_poly.entity_id
_entity_poly.type
_entity_poly.pdbx_seq_one_letter_code
_entity_poly.pdbx_strand_id
1 'polypeptide(L)'
;MVSYFDVMYRESYSWWTLAIAFNAAPEQILELKQYAFDGTDDLGTSVSQSSNRAIVTIECIVDGYCPRNLPDDGDALDRPTTDGLLNLLMRIRRQLIARDYRALYAIWEIYARDPGKAHPPVPPAHKNGQSTIELLRSILGRI
;
A
#
# COMPACT_ATOMS: atom_id res chain seq x y z
N MET A 1 -5.82 -19.64 -18.71
CA MET A 1 -4.51 -19.51 -18.03
C MET A 1 -4.63 -18.28 -17.14
N VAL A 2 -4.79 -18.45 -15.82
CA VAL A 2 -5.05 -17.33 -14.91
C VAL A 2 -3.71 -16.65 -14.61
N SER A 3 -3.44 -15.53 -15.25
CA SER A 3 -2.30 -14.68 -14.93
C SER A 3 -2.53 -14.08 -13.55
N TYR A 4 -2.00 -14.70 -12.50
CA TYR A 4 -2.01 -14.10 -11.19
C TYR A 4 -1.01 -12.95 -11.17
N PHE A 5 -1.50 -11.73 -11.31
CA PHE A 5 -0.68 -10.55 -11.09
C PHE A 5 -0.31 -10.49 -9.60
N ASP A 6 0.99 -10.39 -9.34
CA ASP A 6 1.53 -10.29 -7.98
C ASP A 6 1.32 -8.91 -7.36
N VAL A 7 1.11 -7.90 -8.20
CA VAL A 7 0.72 -6.55 -7.81
C VAL A 7 -0.28 -6.01 -8.83
N MET A 8 -1.28 -5.28 -8.36
CA MET A 8 -2.27 -4.62 -9.21
C MET A 8 -2.71 -3.33 -8.51
N TYR A 9 -3.19 -2.36 -9.28
CA TYR A 9 -3.92 -1.24 -8.74
C TYR A 9 -5.15 -0.96 -9.60
N ARG A 10 -6.15 -0.31 -9.01
CA ARG A 10 -7.35 0.14 -9.69
C ARG A 10 -7.76 1.50 -9.14
N GLU A 11 -8.03 2.44 -10.02
CA GLU A 11 -8.64 3.72 -9.69
C GLU A 11 -10.17 3.65 -9.88
N SER A 12 -10.92 4.27 -8.97
CA SER A 12 -12.36 4.41 -9.03
C SER A 12 -12.79 5.69 -8.31
N TYR A 13 -13.20 6.72 -9.05
CA TYR A 13 -13.71 8.00 -8.49
C TYR A 13 -12.78 8.62 -7.43
N SER A 14 -11.51 8.81 -7.78
CA SER A 14 -10.44 9.31 -6.88
C SER A 14 -10.01 8.37 -5.75
N TRP A 15 -10.68 7.23 -5.62
CA TRP A 15 -10.28 6.12 -4.74
C TRP A 15 -9.34 5.17 -5.45
N TRP A 16 -8.34 4.67 -4.74
CA TRP A 16 -7.33 3.78 -5.26
C TRP A 16 -7.28 2.49 -4.45
N THR A 17 -7.56 1.38 -5.13
CA THR A 17 -7.38 0.03 -4.59
C THR A 17 -6.04 -0.51 -5.06
N LEU A 18 -5.09 -0.69 -4.14
CA LEU A 18 -3.79 -1.32 -4.41
C LEU A 18 -3.82 -2.75 -3.87
N ALA A 19 -3.53 -3.74 -4.70
CA ALA A 19 -3.50 -5.14 -4.31
C ALA A 19 -2.09 -5.72 -4.48
N ILE A 20 -1.59 -6.38 -3.44
CA ILE A 20 -0.28 -7.03 -3.41
C ILE A 20 -0.48 -8.46 -2.97
N ALA A 21 0.00 -9.41 -3.77
CA ALA A 21 -0.11 -10.83 -3.47
C ALA A 21 1.23 -11.56 -3.52
N PHE A 22 1.45 -12.44 -2.56
CA PHE A 22 2.68 -13.23 -2.46
C PHE A 22 2.46 -14.51 -1.64
N ASN A 23 3.34 -15.48 -1.82
CA ASN A 23 3.32 -16.69 -1.01
C ASN A 23 3.88 -16.36 0.39
N ALA A 24 3.13 -16.71 1.42
CA ALA A 24 3.49 -16.42 2.80
C ALA A 24 3.22 -17.64 3.68
N ALA A 25 4.05 -17.86 4.69
CA ALA A 25 3.79 -18.88 5.70
C ALA A 25 2.55 -18.49 6.52
N PRO A 26 1.80 -19.45 7.09
CA PRO A 26 0.60 -19.15 7.89
C PRO A 26 0.88 -18.21 9.08
N GLU A 27 2.06 -18.33 9.69
CA GLU A 27 2.53 -17.42 10.74
C GLU A 27 2.65 -15.97 10.25
N GLN A 28 3.24 -15.78 9.08
CA GLN A 28 3.42 -14.46 8.46
C GLN A 28 2.06 -13.85 8.08
N ILE A 29 1.09 -14.67 7.70
CA ILE A 29 -0.29 -14.21 7.42
C ILE A 29 -0.96 -13.72 8.71
N LEU A 30 -0.73 -14.40 9.84
CA LEU A 30 -1.21 -13.96 11.14
C LEU A 30 -0.58 -12.63 11.56
N GLU A 31 0.72 -12.44 11.31
CA GLU A 31 1.42 -11.16 11.51
C GLU A 31 0.80 -10.05 10.66
N LEU A 32 0.60 -10.29 9.34
CA LEU A 32 0.01 -9.32 8.42
C LEU A 32 -1.40 -8.88 8.83
N LYS A 33 -2.22 -9.80 9.35
CA LYS A 33 -3.57 -9.50 9.83
C LYS A 33 -3.59 -8.48 10.98
N GLN A 34 -2.51 -8.33 11.73
CA GLN A 34 -2.41 -7.32 12.79
C GLN A 34 -2.32 -5.89 12.22
N TYR A 35 -1.88 -5.76 10.96
CA TYR A 35 -1.84 -4.49 10.23
C TYR A 35 -3.07 -4.27 9.36
N ALA A 36 -4.04 -5.19 9.38
CA ALA A 36 -5.32 -4.97 8.72
C ALA A 36 -6.17 -4.05 9.60
N PHE A 37 -6.62 -2.95 9.04
CA PHE A 37 -7.48 -2.00 9.72
C PHE A 37 -8.40 -1.33 8.70
N ASP A 38 -9.59 -1.02 9.17
CA ASP A 38 -10.49 -0.11 8.50
C ASP A 38 -10.15 1.31 9.01
N GLY A 39 -10.04 2.29 8.15
CA GLY A 39 -9.65 3.67 8.45
C GLY A 39 -10.86 4.60 8.40
N THR A 40 -10.64 5.87 8.09
CA THR A 40 -11.73 6.83 7.82
C THR A 40 -12.13 6.75 6.34
N ASP A 41 -13.41 6.95 6.04
CA ASP A 41 -13.97 7.00 4.68
C ASP A 41 -13.79 5.70 3.87
N ASP A 42 -13.71 4.51 4.48
CA ASP A 42 -13.39 3.23 3.81
C ASP A 42 -11.94 3.12 3.28
N LEU A 43 -11.04 4.00 3.73
CA LEU A 43 -9.59 3.84 3.54
C LEU A 43 -9.03 2.81 4.50
N GLY A 44 -7.93 2.15 4.16
CA GLY A 44 -7.29 1.24 5.10
C GLY A 44 -6.55 0.10 4.44
N THR A 45 -6.31 -0.95 5.21
CA THR A 45 -5.61 -2.14 4.77
C THR A 45 -6.42 -3.37 5.15
N SER A 46 -6.65 -4.27 4.19
CA SER A 46 -7.24 -5.58 4.44
C SER A 46 -6.29 -6.70 4.01
N VAL A 47 -6.31 -7.80 4.75
CA VAL A 47 -5.45 -8.96 4.48
C VAL A 47 -6.33 -10.19 4.33
N SER A 48 -6.34 -10.73 3.10
CA SER A 48 -7.02 -11.96 2.74
C SER A 48 -6.01 -13.07 2.47
N GLN A 49 -6.44 -14.32 2.60
CA GLN A 49 -5.62 -15.49 2.30
C GLN A 49 -6.34 -16.37 1.28
N SER A 50 -5.61 -16.79 0.25
CA SER A 50 -6.05 -17.82 -0.69
C SER A 50 -5.02 -18.95 -0.67
N SER A 51 -5.36 -20.06 -0.02
CA SER A 51 -4.45 -21.19 0.23
C SER A 51 -3.14 -20.73 0.90
N ASN A 52 -2.02 -20.71 0.16
CA ASN A 52 -0.71 -20.28 0.67
C ASN A 52 -0.30 -18.86 0.22
N ARG A 53 -1.24 -18.13 -0.37
CA ARG A 53 -1.03 -16.79 -0.93
C ARG A 53 -1.71 -15.75 -0.05
N ALA A 54 -0.91 -14.87 0.55
CA ALA A 54 -1.39 -13.65 1.18
C ALA A 54 -1.77 -12.64 0.10
N ILE A 55 -2.90 -11.97 0.30
CA ILE A 55 -3.39 -10.87 -0.53
C ILE A 55 -3.61 -9.69 0.39
N VAL A 56 -2.78 -8.67 0.26
CA VAL A 56 -2.89 -7.41 0.98
C VAL A 56 -3.56 -6.41 0.04
N THR A 57 -4.71 -5.87 0.44
CA THR A 57 -5.40 -4.82 -0.30
C THR A 57 -5.33 -3.53 0.51
N ILE A 58 -4.98 -2.44 -0.14
CA ILE A 58 -4.87 -1.11 0.45
C ILE A 58 -5.87 -0.22 -0.29
N GLU A 59 -6.85 0.30 0.44
CA GLU A 59 -7.74 1.34 -0.05
C GLU A 59 -7.14 2.68 0.36
N CYS A 60 -6.78 3.51 -0.62
CA CYS A 60 -6.07 4.76 -0.43
C CYS A 60 -6.63 5.87 -1.35
N ILE A 61 -6.30 7.11 -1.03
CA ILE A 61 -6.37 8.22 -1.98
C ILE A 61 -4.94 8.47 -2.45
N VAL A 62 -4.74 8.66 -3.76
CA VAL A 62 -3.43 9.02 -4.31
C VAL A 62 -3.49 10.48 -4.76
N ASP A 63 -2.79 11.36 -4.03
CA ASP A 63 -2.68 12.78 -4.38
C ASP A 63 -1.67 12.96 -5.52
N GLY A 64 -2.02 13.81 -6.50
CA GLY A 64 -1.13 14.14 -7.62
C GLY A 64 -1.10 13.11 -8.76
N TYR A 65 -1.97 12.09 -8.77
CA TYR A 65 -2.14 11.22 -9.94
C TYR A 65 -3.06 11.87 -10.98
N CYS A 66 -2.49 12.33 -12.09
CA CYS A 66 -3.28 12.65 -13.28
C CYS A 66 -3.28 11.43 -14.21
N PRO A 67 -4.45 10.85 -14.56
CA PRO A 67 -4.51 9.91 -15.66
C PRO A 67 -4.02 10.64 -16.92
N ARG A 68 -2.95 10.08 -17.48
CA ARG A 68 -2.19 10.54 -18.65
C ARG A 68 -3.10 11.00 -19.80
N ASN A 69 -3.61 12.24 -19.81
CA ASN A 69 -4.38 12.84 -20.93
C ASN A 69 -4.70 14.36 -20.80
N LEU A 70 -4.10 15.12 -19.88
CA LEU A 70 -4.23 16.59 -19.89
C LEU A 70 -2.96 17.21 -20.53
N PRO A 71 -3.10 18.20 -21.43
CA PRO A 71 -1.97 18.87 -22.04
C PRO A 71 -1.07 19.46 -20.95
N ASP A 72 0.22 19.26 -21.16
CA ASP A 72 1.32 19.60 -20.27
C ASP A 72 1.48 21.12 -20.19
N ASP A 73 0.77 21.76 -19.26
CA ASP A 73 1.04 23.13 -18.82
C ASP A 73 1.97 23.09 -17.60
N GLY A 74 3.23 22.71 -17.84
CA GLY A 74 4.38 23.51 -17.41
C GLY A 74 4.75 23.61 -15.93
N ASP A 75 4.24 22.78 -15.02
CA ASP A 75 4.76 22.67 -13.64
C ASP A 75 4.55 21.26 -13.04
N ALA A 76 4.91 20.24 -13.82
CA ALA A 76 4.87 18.86 -13.36
C ALA A 76 6.01 18.59 -12.37
N LEU A 77 5.73 18.76 -11.06
CA LEU A 77 6.34 17.92 -10.02
C LEU A 77 6.33 16.48 -10.52
N ASP A 78 7.38 15.71 -10.22
CA ASP A 78 7.64 14.33 -10.66
C ASP A 78 6.48 13.39 -10.25
N ARG A 79 5.35 13.47 -10.97
CA ARG A 79 4.08 12.81 -10.66
C ARG A 79 4.28 11.30 -10.89
N PRO A 80 3.79 10.45 -9.98
CA PRO A 80 3.99 9.01 -10.11
C PRO A 80 3.31 8.52 -11.38
N THR A 81 4.11 8.16 -12.39
CA THR A 81 3.62 7.46 -13.58
C THR A 81 3.02 6.12 -13.16
N THR A 82 2.12 5.58 -14.00
CA THR A 82 1.62 4.19 -13.89
C THR A 82 2.74 3.18 -13.58
N ASP A 83 3.90 3.35 -14.23
CA ASP A 83 5.09 2.51 -14.02
C ASP A 83 5.74 2.77 -12.65
N GLY A 84 5.73 4.02 -12.16
CA GLY A 84 6.20 4.39 -10.83
C GLY A 84 5.40 3.74 -9.70
N LEU A 85 4.07 3.75 -9.80
CA LEU A 85 3.19 3.11 -8.81
C LEU A 85 3.37 1.59 -8.78
N LEU A 86 3.42 0.94 -9.94
CA LEU A 86 3.68 -0.51 -10.01
C LEU A 86 5.06 -0.87 -9.44
N ASN A 87 6.08 -0.07 -9.74
CA ASN A 87 7.41 -0.24 -9.15
C ASN A 87 7.42 -0.09 -7.63
N LEU A 88 6.65 0.88 -7.10
CA LEU A 88 6.47 1.04 -5.65
C LEU A 88 5.81 -0.18 -5.04
N LEU A 89 4.72 -0.67 -5.62
CA LEU A 89 4.03 -1.89 -5.15
C LEU A 89 4.95 -3.12 -5.18
N MET A 90 5.78 -3.26 -6.21
CA MET A 90 6.79 -4.33 -6.26
C MET A 90 7.84 -4.21 -5.15
N ARG A 91 8.26 -2.98 -4.79
CA ARG A 91 9.20 -2.76 -3.67
C ARG A 91 8.54 -3.08 -2.33
N ILE A 92 7.31 -2.64 -2.11
CA ILE A 92 6.53 -2.96 -0.91
C ILE A 92 6.34 -4.48 -0.82
N ARG A 93 6.00 -5.17 -1.91
CA ARG A 93 5.90 -6.63 -1.93
C ARG A 93 7.18 -7.30 -1.45
N ARG A 94 8.36 -6.86 -1.89
CA ARG A 94 9.65 -7.40 -1.44
C ARG A 94 9.87 -7.19 0.07
N GLN A 95 9.48 -6.02 0.59
CA GLN A 95 9.52 -5.74 2.03
C GLN A 95 8.60 -6.70 2.79
N LEU A 96 7.35 -6.87 2.35
CA LEU A 96 6.40 -7.77 2.97
C LEU A 96 6.89 -9.22 2.98
N ILE A 97 7.49 -9.70 1.88
CA ILE A 97 8.12 -11.03 1.81
C ILE A 97 9.25 -11.16 2.84
N ALA A 98 10.03 -10.10 3.03
CA ALA A 98 11.09 -10.03 4.04
C ALA A 98 10.60 -9.77 5.48
N ARG A 99 9.27 -9.82 5.73
CA ARG A 99 8.61 -9.50 7.01
C ARG A 99 8.85 -8.06 7.49
N ASP A 100 9.07 -7.15 6.55
CA ASP A 100 9.18 -5.71 6.81
C ASP A 100 7.83 -5.04 6.54
N TYR A 101 7.10 -4.77 7.62
CA TYR A 101 5.72 -4.26 7.58
C TYR A 101 5.62 -2.74 7.71
N ARG A 102 6.74 -2.01 7.61
CA ARG A 102 6.76 -0.54 7.76
C ARG A 102 5.88 0.20 6.76
N ALA A 103 5.70 -0.34 5.56
CA ALA A 103 4.78 0.22 4.57
C ALA A 103 3.32 0.19 5.08
N LEU A 104 2.88 -0.94 5.66
CA LEU A 104 1.52 -1.07 6.22
C LEU A 104 1.35 -0.19 7.45
N TYR A 105 2.37 -0.12 8.30
CA TYR A 105 2.39 0.77 9.45
C TYR A 105 2.27 2.25 9.05
N ALA A 106 2.98 2.68 8.00
CA ALA A 106 2.89 4.05 7.51
C ALA A 106 1.48 4.39 6.97
N ILE A 107 0.81 3.43 6.33
CA ILE A 107 -0.59 3.59 5.89
C ILE A 107 -1.52 3.73 7.10
N TRP A 108 -1.30 2.90 8.13
CA TRP A 108 -1.99 3.02 9.41
C TRP A 108 -1.80 4.40 10.04
N GLU A 109 -0.59 4.94 10.10
CA GLU A 109 -0.35 6.27 10.66
C GLU A 109 -1.09 7.40 9.94
N ILE A 110 -1.39 7.23 8.64
CA ILE A 110 -2.08 8.25 7.84
C ILE A 110 -3.60 8.13 8.00
N TYR A 111 -4.15 6.90 7.96
CA TYR A 111 -5.59 6.67 7.87
C TYR A 111 -6.25 6.19 9.17
N ALA A 112 -5.49 5.67 10.14
CA ALA A 112 -6.02 5.31 11.45
C ALA A 112 -6.13 6.57 12.33
N ARG A 113 -7.19 7.35 12.11
CA ARG A 113 -7.50 8.53 12.94
C ARG A 113 -8.25 8.22 14.24
N ASP A 114 -8.64 6.97 14.44
CA ASP A 114 -9.42 6.57 15.61
C ASP A 114 -8.51 6.06 16.75
N PRO A 115 -8.42 6.78 17.88
CA PRO A 115 -7.60 6.38 19.03
C PRO A 115 -8.10 5.10 19.72
N GLY A 116 -9.29 4.59 19.37
CA GLY A 116 -9.85 3.34 19.88
C GLY A 116 -9.50 2.10 19.04
N LYS A 117 -8.91 2.25 17.84
CA LYS A 117 -8.50 1.09 17.03
C LYS A 117 -7.21 0.49 17.56
N ALA A 118 -7.15 -0.84 17.57
CA ALA A 118 -5.99 -1.59 18.02
C ALA A 118 -4.75 -1.14 17.25
N HIS A 119 -3.73 -0.71 17.98
CA HIS A 119 -2.47 -0.26 17.40
C HIS A 119 -1.71 -1.49 16.87
N PRO A 120 -1.34 -1.53 15.58
CA PRO A 120 -0.52 -2.62 15.06
C PRO A 120 0.85 -2.60 15.75
N PRO A 121 1.55 -3.74 15.84
CA PRO A 121 2.90 -3.75 16.39
C PRO A 121 3.80 -2.80 15.60
N VAL A 122 4.61 -2.01 16.31
CA VAL A 122 5.57 -1.10 15.67
C VAL A 122 6.66 -1.94 15.01
N PRO A 123 6.80 -1.89 13.67
CA PRO A 123 7.83 -2.67 12.98
C PRO A 123 9.23 -2.14 13.30
N PRO A 124 10.24 -3.01 13.42
CA PRO A 124 11.61 -2.60 13.73
C PRO A 124 12.18 -1.69 12.65
N ALA A 125 12.99 -0.71 13.08
CA ALA A 125 13.65 0.21 12.15
C ALA A 125 14.75 -0.50 11.37
N HIS A 126 14.63 -0.56 10.04
CA HIS A 126 15.67 -1.05 9.15
C HIS A 126 16.28 0.09 8.33
N LYS A 127 17.61 0.14 8.23
CA LYS A 127 18.33 1.18 7.45
C LYS A 127 17.99 1.17 5.95
N ASN A 128 17.58 0.03 5.40
CA ASN A 128 17.20 -0.12 3.99
C ASN A 128 15.70 0.07 3.83
N GLY A 129 15.22 0.73 2.77
CA GLY A 129 13.78 0.84 2.45
C GLY A 129 13.07 2.10 2.96
N GLN A 130 13.78 3.00 3.65
CA GLN A 130 13.26 4.31 4.09
C GLN A 130 12.69 5.12 2.92
N SER A 131 13.40 5.17 1.79
CA SER A 131 12.99 5.88 0.58
C SER A 131 11.70 5.31 -0.05
N THR A 132 11.39 4.03 0.19
CA THR A 132 10.13 3.42 -0.28
C THR A 132 8.96 3.91 0.57
N ILE A 133 9.16 4.02 1.88
CA ILE A 133 8.16 4.53 2.83
C ILE A 133 7.92 6.02 2.62
N GLU A 134 8.99 6.80 2.39
CA GLU A 134 8.88 8.23 2.09
C GLU A 134 8.12 8.48 0.78
N LEU A 135 8.43 7.73 -0.28
CA LEU A 135 7.70 7.82 -1.54
C LEU A 135 6.22 7.42 -1.34
N LEU A 136 5.95 6.35 -0.60
CA LEU A 136 4.58 5.95 -0.26
C LEU A 136 3.84 7.07 0.47
N ARG A 137 4.45 7.67 1.49
CA ARG A 137 3.86 8.80 2.24
C ARG A 137 3.65 10.05 1.38
N SER A 138 4.48 10.26 0.37
CA SER A 138 4.38 11.40 -0.53
C SER A 138 3.24 11.27 -1.53
N ILE A 139 2.83 10.04 -1.87
CA ILE A 139 1.74 9.80 -2.83
C ILE A 139 0.39 9.60 -2.16
N LEU A 140 0.36 9.17 -0.88
CA LEU A 140 -0.89 8.98 -0.15
C LEU A 140 -1.50 10.33 0.18
N GLY A 141 -2.68 10.59 -0.37
CA GLY A 141 -3.48 11.77 -0.09
C GLY A 141 -3.91 11.79 1.38
N ARG A 142 -3.82 12.96 2.00
CA ARG A 142 -4.26 13.18 3.39
C ARG A 142 -5.69 13.72 3.36
N ILE A 143 -6.58 13.13 4.17
CA ILE A 143 -7.98 13.59 4.34
C ILE A 143 -8.04 14.79 5.29
#